data_AF-A0A928I6L7-F1
#
_entry.id   AF-A0A928I6L7-F1
#
_cell.length_a   1.000
_cell.length_b   1.000
_cell.length_c   1.000
_cell.angle_alpha   90.00
_cell.angle_beta   90.00
_cell.angle_gamma   90.00
#
_symmetry.space_group_name_H-M   'P 1'
#
loop_
_entity.id
_entity.type
_entity.pdbx_description
1 polymer ?
#
loop_
_entity_poly.entity_id
_entity_poly.type
_entity_poly.pdbx_seq_one_letter_code
_entity_poly.pdbx_strand_id
1 'polypeptide(L)' 'MATNELNEILQKFASCGWDLIDVPSKAWLANANGEADEKLKNELIEAIKEADKQCGSCGCEFDALYKRALELLK' A
#
# COMPACT_ATOMS: atom_id res chain seq x y z
N MET A 1 6.17 16.49 3.60
CA MET A 1 6.68 15.30 4.31
C MET A 1 5.52 14.32 4.53
N ALA A 2 5.05 13.67 3.47
CA ALA A 2 3.94 12.70 3.52
C ALA A 2 4.44 11.23 3.57
N THR A 3 5.75 11.03 3.61
CA THR A 3 6.39 9.71 3.47
C THR A 3 6.25 8.83 4.70
N ASN A 4 6.16 9.40 5.91
CA ASN A 4 6.12 8.60 7.15
C ASN A 4 4.84 7.78 7.27
N GLU A 5 3.67 8.42 7.14
CA GLU A 5 2.38 7.72 7.33
C GLU A 5 2.17 6.64 6.27
N LEU A 6 2.48 6.94 5.00
CA LEU A 6 2.40 5.95 3.92
C LEU A 6 3.37 4.79 4.17
N ASN A 7 4.62 5.06 4.55
CA ASN A 7 5.59 4.01 4.80
C ASN A 7 5.17 3.10 5.96
N GLU A 8 4.58 3.64 7.04
CA GLU A 8 4.06 2.83 8.15
C GLU A 8 2.93 1.89 7.70
N ILE A 9 2.01 2.40 6.86
CA ILE A 9 0.94 1.58 6.29
C ILE A 9 1.51 0.48 5.39
N LEU A 10 2.46 0.83 4.52
CA LEU A 10 3.09 -0.12 3.61
C LEU A 10 3.95 -1.15 4.35
N GLN A 11 4.56 -0.80 5.48
CA GLN A 11 5.26 -1.77 6.32
C GLN A 11 4.30 -2.80 6.92
N LYS A 12 3.08 -2.39 7.30
CA LYS A 12 2.03 -3.32 7.74
C LYS A 12 1.60 -4.24 6.59
N PHE A 13 1.43 -3.71 5.38
CA PHE A 13 1.09 -4.51 4.20
C PHE A 13 2.22 -5.50 3.83
N ALA A 14 3.47 -5.05 3.85
CA ALA A 14 4.69 -5.85 3.68
C ALA A 14 4.96 -6.86 4.81
N SER A 15 4.19 -6.79 5.90
CA SER A 15 4.23 -7.75 7.01
C SER A 15 2.97 -8.61 7.08
N CYS A 16 1.94 -8.30 6.28
CA CYS A 16 0.69 -9.06 6.20
C CYS A 16 0.92 -10.43 5.54
N GLY A 17 1.99 -10.57 4.74
CA GLY A 17 2.34 -11.82 4.06
C GLY A 17 1.41 -12.16 2.89
N TRP A 18 0.59 -11.20 2.46
CA TRP A 18 -0.26 -11.35 1.29
C TRP A 18 0.44 -10.77 0.07
N ASP A 19 1.03 -11.64 -0.77
CA ASP A 19 1.86 -11.26 -1.93
C ASP A 19 1.25 -10.13 -2.77
N LEU A 20 -0.08 -10.10 -2.88
CA LEU A 20 -0.86 -9.09 -3.59
C LEU A 20 -0.51 -7.66 -3.19
N ILE A 21 -0.41 -7.36 -1.89
CA ILE A 21 0.00 -6.03 -1.38
C ILE A 21 1.42 -6.03 -0.83
N ASP A 22 1.93 -7.18 -0.41
CA ASP A 22 3.24 -7.34 0.21
C ASP A 22 4.37 -6.99 -0.77
N VAL A 23 4.34 -7.56 -1.98
CA VAL A 23 5.33 -7.34 -3.02
C VAL A 23 5.40 -5.87 -3.45
N PRO A 24 4.29 -5.23 -3.87
CA PRO A 24 4.34 -3.82 -4.27
C PRO A 24 4.66 -2.88 -3.10
N SER A 25 4.24 -3.20 -1.87
CA SER A 25 4.59 -2.39 -0.69
C SER A 25 6.08 -2.44 -0.38
N LYS A 26 6.71 -3.62 -0.44
CA LYS A 26 8.17 -3.77 -0.28
C LYS A 26 8.92 -3.05 -1.39
N ALA A 27 8.47 -3.18 -2.63
CA ALA A 27 9.07 -2.51 -3.77
C ALA A 27 8.98 -0.99 -3.64
N TRP A 28 7.85 -0.47 -3.16
CA TRP A 28 7.68 0.95 -2.85
C TRP A 28 8.63 1.39 -1.73
N LEU A 29 8.65 0.69 -0.59
CA LEU A 29 9.53 1.03 0.54
C LEU A 29 11.02 1.02 0.15
N ALA A 30 11.42 0.12 -0.75
CA ALA A 30 12.77 0.07 -1.30
C ALA A 30 13.07 1.26 -2.24
N ASN A 31 12.07 1.77 -2.96
CA ASN A 31 12.21 2.87 -3.92
C ASN A 31 11.80 4.26 -3.37
N ALA A 32 11.23 4.34 -2.17
CA ALA A 32 10.72 5.55 -1.54
C ALA A 32 11.80 6.64 -1.27
N ASN A 33 13.07 6.35 -1.56
CA ASN A 33 14.21 7.25 -1.38
C ASN A 33 14.62 8.06 -2.64
N GLY A 34 14.00 7.84 -3.80
CA GLY A 34 14.48 8.46 -5.05
C GLY A 34 13.36 9.07 -5.89
N GLU A 35 12.58 8.22 -6.55
CA GLU A 35 11.50 8.59 -7.47
C GLU A 35 10.69 7.30 -7.60
N ALA A 36 9.56 7.22 -6.90
CA ALA A 36 8.68 6.07 -7.09
C ALA A 36 8.11 6.20 -8.51
N ASP A 37 8.59 5.33 -9.40
CA ASP A 37 8.16 5.25 -10.80
C ASP A 37 6.62 5.27 -10.85
N GLU A 38 6.02 6.06 -11.74
CA GLU A 38 4.55 6.11 -11.87
C GLU A 38 3.95 4.72 -12.06
N LYS A 39 4.73 3.81 -12.64
CA LYS A 39 4.40 2.40 -12.75
C LYS A 39 4.28 1.71 -11.38
N LEU A 40 5.27 1.86 -10.50
CA LEU A 40 5.25 1.33 -9.13
C LEU A 40 4.09 1.91 -8.32
N LYS A 41 3.81 3.20 -8.51
CA LYS A 41 2.65 3.87 -7.90
C LYS A 41 1.35 3.24 -8.34
N ASN A 42 1.16 3.06 -9.65
CA ASN A 42 -0.05 2.44 -10.20
C ASN A 42 -0.18 0.98 -9.76
N GLU A 43 0.88 0.18 -9.83
CA GLU A 43 0.88 -1.22 -9.38
C GLU A 43 0.48 -1.32 -7.89
N LEU A 44 0.99 -0.42 -7.05
CA LEU A 44 0.63 -0.36 -5.64
C LEU A 44 -0.83 0.06 -5.43
N ILE A 45 -1.33 1.06 -6.17
CA ILE A 45 -2.72 1.51 -6.11
C ILE A 45 -3.68 0.38 -6.53
N GLU A 46 -3.36 -0.34 -7.61
CA GLU A 46 -4.17 -1.47 -8.09
C GLU A 46 -4.18 -2.61 -7.10
N ALA A 47 -3.03 -2.98 -6.54
CA ALA A 47 -2.92 -3.97 -5.48
C ALA A 47 -3.77 -3.60 -4.25
N ILE A 48 -3.66 -2.37 -3.76
CA ILE A 48 -4.44 -1.92 -2.60
C ILE A 48 -5.93 -1.93 -2.89
N LYS A 49 -6.37 -1.51 -4.09
CA LYS A 49 -7.79 -1.58 -4.49
C LYS A 49 -8.29 -3.02 -4.55
N GLU A 50 -7.47 -3.94 -5.05
CA GLU A 50 -7.86 -5.34 -5.14
C GLU A 50 -7.91 -6.00 -3.75
N ALA A 51 -6.99 -5.64 -2.85
CA ALA A 51 -7.05 -6.03 -1.44
C ALA A 51 -8.28 -5.46 -0.71
N ASP A 52 -8.62 -4.18 -0.94
CA ASP A 52 -9.83 -3.55 -0.41
C ASP A 52 -11.10 -4.24 -0.95
N LYS A 53 -11.13 -4.61 -2.23
CA LYS A 53 -12.26 -5.34 -2.80
C LYS A 53 -12.42 -6.74 -2.20
N GLN A 54 -11.33 -7.43 -1.89
CA GLN A 54 -11.36 -8.79 -1.36
C GLN A 54 -11.52 -8.83 0.18
N CYS A 55 -10.93 -7.89 0.91
CA CYS A 55 -10.81 -7.90 2.37
C CYS A 55 -11.22 -6.57 3.04
N GLY A 56 -11.38 -5.48 2.30
CA GLY A 56 -11.90 -4.17 2.75
C GLY A 56 -13.42 -4.16 3.00
N SER A 57 -13.96 -5.27 3.47
CA SER A 57 -15.27 -5.36 4.11
C SER A 57 -15.30 -6.44 5.19
N CYS A 58 -14.14 -6.99 5.55
CA CYS A 58 -13.99 -7.99 6.61
C CYS A 58 -14.08 -7.36 8.02
N GLY A 59 -14.06 -6.02 8.11
CA GLY A 59 -14.11 -5.28 9.39
C GLY A 59 -12.78 -5.28 10.15
N CYS A 60 -11.67 -5.59 9.48
CA CYS A 60 -10.33 -5.54 10.04
C CYS A 60 -9.73 -4.13 9.94
N GLU A 61 -8.68 -3.85 10.73
CA GLU A 61 -7.97 -2.56 10.70
C GLU A 61 -7.45 -2.21 9.29
N PHE A 62 -7.14 -3.22 8.47
CA PHE A 62 -6.64 -3.02 7.11
C PHE A 62 -7.63 -2.28 6.19
N ASP A 63 -8.94 -2.40 6.43
CA ASP A 63 -9.96 -1.68 5.65
C ASP A 63 -9.72 -0.17 5.62
N ALA A 64 -9.47 0.42 6.79
CA ALA A 64 -9.16 1.83 6.92
C ALA A 64 -7.78 2.15 6.31
N LEU A 65 -6.81 1.24 6.46
CA LEU A 65 -5.46 1.42 5.93
C LEU A 65 -5.42 1.45 4.41
N TYR A 66 -6.22 0.61 3.71
CA TYR A 66 -6.28 0.60 2.25
C TYR A 66 -6.76 1.94 1.69
N LYS A 67 -7.88 2.45 2.22
CA LYS A 67 -8.45 3.74 1.84
C LYS A 67 -7.46 4.87 2.12
N ARG A 68 -6.81 4.81 3.29
CA ARG A 68 -5.82 5.83 3.69
C ARG A 68 -4.59 5.83 2.78
N ALA A 69 -4.05 4.65 2.45
CA ALA A 69 -2.93 4.54 1.53
C ALA A 69 -3.28 5.09 0.14
N LEU A 70 -4.49 4.82 -0.37
CA LEU A 70 -4.96 5.37 -1.65
C LEU A 70 -5.08 6.90 -1.64
N GLU A 71 -5.45 7.50 -0.52
CA GLU A 71 -5.48 8.97 -0.38
C GLU A 71 -4.07 9.57 -0.37
N LEU A 72 -3.11 8.92 0.29
CA LEU A 72 -1.72 9.37 0.35
C LEU A 72 -0.98 9.16 -0.97
N LEU A 73 -1.38 8.14 -1.73
CA LEU A 73 -0.91 7.84 -3.09
C LEU A 73 -1.65 8.66 -4.15
N LYS A 74 -2.51 9.61 -3.81
CA LYS A 74 -3.11 10.51 -4.81
C LYS A 74 -2.13 11.62 -5.14
#